data_AF-A0A382SXP3-F1
#
_entry.id   AF-A0A382SXP3-F1
#
_cell.length_a   1.000
_cell.length_b   1.000
_cell.length_c   1.000
_cell.angle_alpha   90.00
_cell.angle_beta   90.00
_cell.angle_gamma   90.00
#
_symmetry.space_group_name_H-M   'P 1'
#
loop_
_entity.id
_entity.type
_entity.pdbx_description
1 polymer ?
#
loop_
_entity_poly.entity_id
_entity_poly.type
_entity_poly.pdbx_seq_one_letter_code
_entity_poly.pdbx_strand_id
1 'polypeptide(L)' 'MRKILVICTGNSCRSQMAEAWIRKYTGNKALVFSAGTNPEKVNSRA' A
#
# COMPACT_ATOMS: atom_id res chain seq x y z
N MET A 1 -7.52 -3.91 -16.73
CA MET A 1 -7.38 -3.26 -15.41
C MET A 1 -6.04 -3.69 -14.82
N ARG A 2 -5.16 -2.75 -14.42
CA ARG A 2 -3.81 -3.09 -13.92
C ARG A 2 -3.87 -3.42 -12.42
N LYS A 3 -3.03 -4.36 -11.96
CA LYS A 3 -2.86 -4.69 -10.54
C LYS A 3 -1.50 -4.19 -10.08
N ILE A 4 -1.45 -3.52 -8.94
CA ILE A 4 -0.24 -2.94 -8.35
C ILE A 4 -0.11 -3.46 -6.93
N LEU A 5 1.07 -4.01 -6.60
CA LEU A 5 1.42 -4.45 -5.25
C LEU A 5 2.61 -3.61 -4.76
N VAL A 6 2.42 -2.89 -3.65
CA VAL A 6 3.49 -2.14 -3.00
C VAL A 6 4.06 -2.97 -1.85
N ILE A 7 5.37 -3.20 -1.86
CA ILE A 7 6.05 -4.02 -0.84
C ILE A 7 6.94 -3.13 0.04
N CYS A 8 6.85 -3.32 1.35
CA CYS A 8 7.91 -2.90 2.27
C CYS A 8 8.24 -4.05 3.24
N THR A 9 9.02 -3.79 4.30
CA THR A 9 9.30 -4.82 5.31
C THR A 9 8.07 -5.09 6.19
N GLY A 10 7.58 -4.06 6.89
CA GLY A 10 6.58 -4.21 7.96
C GLY A 10 5.11 -4.14 7.53
N ASN A 11 4.82 -3.85 6.26
CA ASN A 11 3.49 -3.38 5.82
C ASN A 11 2.83 -2.32 6.73
N SER A 12 3.63 -1.52 7.44
CA SER A 12 3.15 -0.73 8.59
C SER A 12 3.09 0.78 8.32
N CYS A 13 4.02 1.34 7.54
CA CYS A 13 4.03 2.77 7.19
C CYS A 13 4.06 3.00 5.67
N ARG A 14 5.23 2.85 5.04
CA ARG A 14 5.49 3.29 3.66
C ARG A 14 4.57 2.65 2.62
N SER A 15 4.34 1.34 2.73
CA SER A 15 3.46 0.62 1.80
C SER A 15 1.98 0.98 1.99
N GLN A 16 1.54 1.26 3.23
CA GLN A 16 0.18 1.72 3.54
C GLN A 16 -0.09 3.11 2.94
N MET A 17 0.82 4.07 3.19
CA MET A 17 0.76 5.41 2.60
C MET A 17 0.72 5.34 1.06
N ALA A 18 1.61 4.55 0.47
CA ALA A 18 1.70 4.41 -0.97
C ALA A 18 0.45 3.77 -1.58
N GLU A 19 -0.15 2.75 -0.94
CA GLU A 19 -1.41 2.17 -1.41
C GLU A 19 -2.51 3.22 -1.49
N ALA A 20 -2.72 3.99 -0.40
CA ALA A 20 -3.74 5.03 -0.36
C ALA A 20 -3.48 6.14 -1.39
N TRP A 21 -2.21 6.57 -1.50
CA TRP A 21 -1.81 7.61 -2.45
C TRP A 21 -2.05 7.17 -3.90
N ILE A 22 -1.57 5.99 -4.29
CA ILE A 22 -1.77 5.46 -5.64
C ILE A 22 -3.26 5.28 -5.92
N ARG A 23 -4.01 4.67 -4.99
CA ARG A 23 -5.47 4.48 -5.13
C ARG A 23 -6.21 5.80 -5.39
N LYS A 24 -5.84 6.87 -4.67
CA LYS A 24 -6.42 8.22 -4.85
C LYS A 24 -6.20 8.75 -6.27
N TYR A 25 -5.00 8.61 -6.83
CA TYR A 25 -4.67 9.18 -8.14
C TYR A 25 -4.99 8.27 -9.33
N THR A 26 -5.08 6.94 -9.13
CA THR A 26 -5.47 6.01 -10.19
C THR A 26 -6.98 5.88 -10.35
N GLY A 27 -7.76 6.23 -9.32
CA GLY A 27 -9.20 5.97 -9.29
C GLY A 27 -9.50 4.51 -9.64
N ASN A 28 -10.46 4.27 -10.54
CA ASN A 28 -10.87 2.92 -10.95
C ASN A 28 -9.99 2.29 -12.05
N LYS A 29 -8.85 2.91 -12.39
CA LYS A 29 -7.98 2.42 -13.48
C LYS A 29 -7.04 1.29 -13.02
N ALA A 30 -6.83 1.14 -11.71
CA ALA A 30 -5.97 0.12 -11.14
C ALA A 30 -6.53 -0.45 -9.83
N LEU A 31 -6.22 -1.72 -9.57
CA LEU A 31 -6.38 -2.36 -8.27
C LEU A 31 -5.05 -2.25 -7.54
N VAL A 32 -5.04 -1.61 -6.38
CA VAL A 32 -3.83 -1.33 -5.58
C VAL A 32 -3.89 -2.14 -4.28
N PHE A 33 -2.76 -2.73 -3.91
CA PHE A 33 -2.58 -3.53 -2.71
C PHE A 33 -1.22 -3.20 -2.06
N SER A 34 -1.08 -3.49 -0.77
CA SER A 34 0.19 -3.41 -0.04
C SER A 34 0.48 -4.69 0.75
N ALA A 35 1.77 -5.03 0.87
CA ALA A 35 2.24 -6.19 1.61
C ALA A 35 3.58 -5.94 2.30
N GLY A 36 3.95 -6.86 3.20
CA GLY A 36 5.20 -6.83 3.96
C GLY A 36 5.85 -8.20 3.99
N THR A 37 7.18 -8.25 3.96
CA THR A 37 7.91 -9.52 4.16
C THR A 37 7.89 -9.98 5.61
N ASN A 38 7.70 -9.06 6.55
CA ASN A 38 7.49 -9.33 7.98
C ASN A 38 6.43 -8.36 8.53
N PRO A 39 5.12 -8.60 8.30
CA PRO A 39 4.07 -7.65 8.64
C PRO A 39 4.00 -7.30 10.14
N GLU A 40 3.77 -6.03 10.40
CA GLU A 40 3.58 -5.43 11.72
C GLU A 40 2.24 -4.70 11.77
N LYS A 41 1.83 -4.24 12.96
CA LYS A 41 0.64 -3.39 13.09
C LYS A 41 0.85 -2.09 12.29
N VAL A 42 -0.20 -1.62 11.61
CA VAL A 42 -0.16 -0.32 10.93
C VAL A 42 0.23 0.77 11.93
N ASN A 43 1.25 1.56 11.58
CA ASN A 43 1.74 2.63 12.42
C ASN A 43 0.67 3.72 12.52
N SER A 44 0.42 4.23 13.72
CA SER A 44 -0.60 5.27 13.95
C SER A 44 -0.29 6.62 13.29
N ARG A 45 0.95 6.81 12.81
CA ARG A 45 1.41 7.99 12.06
C ARG A 45 1.54 7.74 10.56
N ALA A 46 1.17 6.55 10.08
CA ALA A 46 1.12 6.23 8.65
C ALA A 46 -0.02 6.99 7.97
#